data_AF-A0A7S7W134-F1
#
_entry.id   AF-A0A7S7W134-F1
#
_cell.length_a   1.000
_cell.length_b   1.000
_cell.length_c   1.000
_cell.angle_alpha   90.00
_cell.angle_beta   90.00
_cell.angle_gamma   90.00
#
_symmetry.space_group_name_H-M   'P 1'
#
loop_
_entity.id
_entity.type
_entity.pdbx_description
1 polymer ?
#
loop_
_entity_poly.entity_id
_entity_poly.type
_entity_poly.pdbx_seq_one_letter_code
_entity_poly.pdbx_strand_id
1 'polypeptide(L)'
;MTSTAATAGPAGQVDTRLRVEHWRVRIYSIGFIVSYLLYLGSGGFEHWPVVAAAVLVTTGFGAWKIHHRWLRGGLVAGTIHALLFPFLVEAVSAGEPLVALVARFPVWPQLLVTLMASRALASESHLAFARFWLRPLDRTGPVEMQSAAAPVALACFLILLFYLVIPHLFAPGSGQVQSVVVSAVLGRTIVHSAIVFLFLVVMASIVDAASLHIADRRVIAGFSRTIEAERGNGRRVDLSAILTRQLAPAAHTRAVRLLNAAIDGAGAEVAGPSRLTALSFDRFQWASRQFVRSLLPLLPLLGFLGTVIGLASAISDLPHDLNASSGHNIDISASLAGLAVKFETTLLGLIASIICSLALGLLEKRETELAAMCMLIVDKTREAR
;
A
#
# COMPACT_ATOMS: atom_id res chain seq x y z
N MET A 1 -48.64 -31.05 -0.51
CA MET A 1 -47.18 -30.91 -0.70
C MET A 1 -46.79 -29.46 -0.41
N THR A 2 -46.64 -29.14 0.86
CA THR A 2 -46.17 -27.82 1.32
C THR A 2 -44.66 -27.88 1.44
N SER A 3 -43.97 -27.31 0.46
CA SER A 3 -42.52 -27.13 0.48
C SER A 3 -42.17 -26.17 1.63
N THR A 4 -41.76 -26.71 2.77
CA THR A 4 -41.12 -25.97 3.86
C THR A 4 -39.82 -25.38 3.34
N ALA A 5 -39.87 -24.13 2.91
CA ALA A 5 -38.68 -23.33 2.61
C ALA A 5 -37.88 -23.20 3.92
N ALA A 6 -36.83 -24.02 4.05
CA ALA A 6 -35.91 -23.95 5.16
C ALA A 6 -35.29 -22.55 5.19
N THR A 7 -35.69 -21.74 6.17
CA THR A 7 -35.10 -20.45 6.44
C THR A 7 -33.64 -20.67 6.81
N ALA A 8 -32.73 -20.37 5.89
CA ALA A 8 -31.30 -20.43 6.15
C ALA A 8 -31.01 -19.58 7.40
N GLY A 9 -30.51 -20.22 8.45
CA GLY A 9 -30.18 -19.55 9.71
C GLY A 9 -29.15 -18.42 9.49
N PRO A 10 -29.02 -17.50 10.45
CA PRO A 10 -28.14 -16.32 10.35
C PRO A 10 -26.67 -16.66 9.98
N ALA A 11 -26.21 -17.88 10.29
CA ALA A 11 -24.91 -18.39 9.89
C ALA A 11 -24.72 -18.46 8.35
N GLY A 12 -25.74 -18.88 7.60
CA GLY A 12 -25.64 -19.00 6.13
C GLY A 12 -25.55 -17.65 5.41
N GLN A 13 -26.10 -16.59 6.01
CA GLN A 13 -26.05 -15.25 5.42
C GLN A 13 -24.69 -14.56 5.62
N VAL A 14 -23.94 -14.92 6.67
CA VAL A 14 -22.57 -14.43 6.89
C VAL A 14 -21.61 -15.03 5.87
N ASP A 15 -21.76 -16.32 5.54
CA ASP A 15 -20.89 -17.03 4.61
C ASP A 15 -21.02 -16.51 3.17
N THR A 16 -22.23 -16.17 2.73
CA THR A 16 -22.46 -15.60 1.39
C THR A 16 -21.77 -14.24 1.19
N ARG A 17 -21.61 -13.44 2.24
CA ARG A 17 -20.96 -12.11 2.16
C ARG A 17 -19.45 -12.22 2.02
N LEU A 18 -18.85 -13.06 2.85
CA LEU A 18 -17.42 -13.33 2.71
C LEU A 18 -17.10 -13.97 1.36
N ARG A 19 -18.05 -14.67 0.72
CA ARG A 19 -17.86 -15.30 -0.60
C ARG A 19 -17.30 -14.34 -1.65
N VAL A 20 -17.76 -13.08 -1.71
CA VAL A 20 -17.25 -12.07 -2.66
C VAL A 20 -15.78 -11.77 -2.40
N GLU A 21 -15.43 -11.59 -1.13
CA GLU A 21 -14.06 -11.35 -0.68
C GLU A 21 -13.14 -12.55 -0.96
N HIS A 22 -13.64 -13.77 -0.75
CA HIS A 22 -12.93 -15.00 -1.14
C HIS A 22 -12.68 -15.07 -2.64
N TRP A 23 -13.68 -14.75 -3.46
CA TRP A 23 -13.54 -14.73 -4.91
C TRP A 23 -12.49 -13.72 -5.34
N ARG A 24 -12.48 -12.53 -4.74
CA ARG A 24 -11.49 -11.50 -5.02
C ARG A 24 -10.06 -11.98 -4.71
N VAL A 25 -9.84 -12.57 -3.53
CA VAL A 25 -8.54 -13.14 -3.15
C VAL A 25 -8.11 -14.24 -4.14
N ARG A 26 -9.04 -15.13 -4.53
CA ARG A 26 -8.75 -16.19 -5.50
C ARG A 26 -8.38 -15.65 -6.87
N ILE A 27 -9.15 -14.69 -7.40
CA ILE A 27 -8.88 -14.07 -8.71
C ILE A 27 -7.48 -13.44 -8.72
N TYR A 28 -7.13 -12.66 -7.70
CA TYR A 28 -5.79 -12.06 -7.64
C TYR A 28 -4.68 -13.08 -7.40
N SER A 29 -4.94 -14.15 -6.64
CA SER A 29 -3.95 -15.22 -6.44
C SER A 29 -3.71 -16.02 -7.72
N ILE A 30 -4.77 -16.32 -8.48
CA ILE A 30 -4.65 -16.94 -9.81
C ILE A 30 -3.92 -16.01 -10.76
N GLY A 31 -4.28 -14.72 -10.78
CA GLY A 31 -3.57 -13.69 -11.55
C GLY A 31 -2.08 -13.65 -11.20
N PHE A 32 -1.72 -13.72 -9.92
CA PHE A 32 -0.32 -13.82 -9.49
C PHE A 32 0.37 -15.08 -10.01
N ILE A 33 -0.26 -16.25 -9.88
CA ILE A 33 0.32 -17.52 -10.37
C ILE A 33 0.57 -17.45 -11.89
N VAL A 34 -0.40 -16.95 -12.66
CA VAL A 34 -0.25 -16.77 -14.11
C VAL A 34 0.89 -15.81 -14.42
N SER A 35 0.94 -14.64 -13.78
CA SER A 35 2.03 -13.67 -13.95
C SER A 35 3.39 -14.27 -13.60
N TYR A 36 3.47 -15.08 -12.54
CA TYR A 36 4.70 -15.72 -12.10
C TYR A 36 5.15 -16.81 -13.06
N LEU A 37 4.22 -17.60 -13.62
CA LEU A 37 4.54 -18.57 -14.68
C LEU A 37 5.05 -17.88 -15.96
N LEU A 38 4.46 -16.75 -16.34
CA LEU A 38 4.97 -15.94 -17.46
C LEU A 38 6.39 -15.43 -17.20
N TYR A 39 6.67 -14.98 -15.98
CA TYR A 39 8.01 -14.60 -15.55
C TYR A 39 9.01 -15.77 -15.61
N LEU A 40 8.61 -16.98 -15.19
CA LEU A 40 9.47 -18.15 -15.30
C LEU A 40 9.75 -18.52 -16.77
N GLY A 41 8.72 -18.43 -17.64
CA GLY A 41 8.83 -18.70 -19.07
C GLY A 41 9.68 -17.68 -19.83
N SER A 42 9.84 -16.45 -19.33
CA SER A 42 10.69 -15.42 -19.94
C SER A 42 12.17 -15.50 -19.54
N GLY A 43 12.62 -16.60 -18.92
CA GLY A 43 14.01 -16.80 -18.50
C GLY A 43 14.23 -16.87 -16.99
N GLY A 44 13.18 -16.75 -16.16
CA GLY A 44 13.32 -16.87 -14.71
C GLY A 44 13.61 -18.30 -14.22
N PHE A 45 13.37 -19.33 -15.04
CA PHE A 45 13.45 -20.73 -14.61
C PHE A 45 14.88 -21.29 -14.54
N GLU A 46 15.82 -20.79 -15.36
CA GLU A 46 17.16 -21.37 -15.52
C GLU A 46 18.00 -21.32 -14.23
N HIS A 47 17.69 -20.39 -13.32
CA HIS A 47 18.57 -20.11 -12.20
C HIS A 47 18.11 -20.75 -10.88
N TRP A 48 16.80 -20.94 -10.63
CA TRP A 48 16.30 -21.39 -9.32
C TRP A 48 14.98 -22.21 -9.38
N PRO A 49 14.98 -23.39 -10.03
CA PRO A 49 13.76 -24.20 -10.23
C PRO A 49 13.11 -24.67 -8.91
N VAL A 50 13.91 -24.89 -7.86
CA VAL A 50 13.41 -25.32 -6.53
C VAL A 50 12.63 -24.21 -5.84
N VAL A 51 13.10 -22.96 -5.89
CA VAL A 51 12.38 -21.83 -5.30
C VAL A 51 11.14 -21.50 -6.10
N ALA A 52 11.21 -21.55 -7.44
CA ALA A 52 10.05 -21.41 -8.30
C ALA A 52 8.95 -22.45 -7.98
N ALA A 53 9.34 -23.72 -7.82
CA ALA A 53 8.43 -24.79 -7.43
C ALA A 53 7.83 -24.55 -6.02
N ALA A 54 8.66 -24.15 -5.04
CA ALA A 54 8.18 -23.84 -3.69
C ALA A 54 7.18 -22.68 -3.68
N VAL A 55 7.43 -21.62 -4.45
CA VAL A 55 6.51 -20.48 -4.60
C VAL A 55 5.18 -20.93 -5.20
N LEU A 56 5.21 -21.70 -6.29
CA LEU A 56 4.00 -22.20 -6.94
C LEU A 56 3.19 -23.14 -6.04
N VAL A 57 3.86 -24.03 -5.31
CA VAL A 57 3.21 -24.96 -4.38
C VAL A 57 2.59 -24.20 -3.22
N THR A 58 3.34 -23.29 -2.58
CA THR A 58 2.85 -22.54 -1.41
C THR A 58 1.71 -21.58 -1.77
N THR A 59 1.81 -20.87 -2.90
CA THR A 59 0.73 -20.00 -3.39
C THR A 59 -0.47 -20.77 -3.89
N GLY A 60 -0.28 -21.84 -4.66
CA GLY A 60 -1.36 -22.68 -5.17
C GLY A 60 -2.14 -23.36 -4.04
N PHE A 61 -1.42 -23.97 -3.10
CA PHE A 61 -2.04 -24.58 -1.92
C PHE A 61 -2.72 -23.53 -1.02
N GLY A 62 -2.06 -22.39 -0.81
CA GLY A 62 -2.60 -21.26 -0.06
C GLY A 62 -3.88 -20.70 -0.68
N ALA A 63 -3.94 -20.55 -2.00
CA ALA A 63 -5.10 -20.05 -2.74
C ALA A 63 -6.28 -21.05 -2.68
N TRP A 64 -5.98 -22.35 -2.71
CA TRP A 64 -6.98 -23.40 -2.70
C TRP A 64 -7.59 -23.61 -1.31
N LYS A 65 -6.76 -23.83 -0.28
CA LYS A 65 -7.21 -24.09 1.10
C LYS A 65 -7.45 -22.83 1.93
N ILE A 66 -7.10 -21.65 1.42
CA ILE A 66 -7.20 -20.35 2.12
C ILE A 66 -6.45 -20.39 3.46
N HIS A 67 -5.30 -21.08 3.49
CA HIS A 67 -4.38 -20.96 4.62
C HIS A 67 -3.60 -19.65 4.48
N HIS A 68 -4.09 -18.62 5.16
CA HIS A 68 -3.57 -17.24 5.14
C HIS A 68 -2.05 -17.14 5.17
N ARG A 69 -1.40 -17.88 6.09
CA ARG A 69 0.06 -17.84 6.26
C ARG A 69 0.82 -18.36 5.03
N TRP A 70 0.34 -19.44 4.42
CA TRP A 70 0.97 -20.06 3.26
C TRP A 70 0.81 -19.21 2.02
N LEU A 71 -0.39 -18.65 1.81
CA LEU A 71 -0.65 -17.74 0.70
C LEU A 71 0.23 -16.50 0.81
N ARG A 72 0.25 -15.84 1.98
CA ARG A 72 1.08 -14.64 2.21
C ARG A 72 2.57 -14.94 2.03
N GLY A 73 3.05 -16.05 2.61
CA GLY A 73 4.44 -16.50 2.45
C GLY A 73 4.82 -16.73 0.99
N GLY A 74 3.98 -17.45 0.24
CA GLY A 74 4.21 -17.72 -1.17
C GLY A 74 4.19 -16.45 -2.05
N LEU A 75 3.24 -15.53 -1.81
CA LEU A 75 3.15 -14.25 -2.54
C LEU A 75 4.40 -13.39 -2.29
N VAL A 76 4.84 -13.28 -1.03
CA VAL A 76 6.04 -12.53 -0.66
C VAL A 76 7.29 -13.18 -1.25
N ALA A 77 7.46 -14.49 -1.09
CA ALA A 77 8.60 -15.23 -1.63
C ALA A 77 8.69 -15.13 -3.16
N GLY A 78 7.56 -15.26 -3.87
CA GLY A 78 7.53 -15.12 -5.32
C GLY A 78 7.81 -13.69 -5.80
N THR A 79 7.35 -12.68 -5.06
CA THR A 79 7.69 -11.27 -5.35
C THR A 79 9.18 -11.01 -5.15
N ILE A 80 9.75 -11.49 -4.03
CA ILE A 80 11.19 -11.39 -3.76
C ILE A 80 11.98 -12.11 -4.85
N HIS A 81 11.60 -13.33 -5.23
CA HIS A 81 12.25 -14.07 -6.29
C HIS A 81 12.23 -13.33 -7.63
N ALA A 82 11.06 -12.81 -8.03
CA ALA A 82 10.91 -12.08 -9.28
C ALA A 82 11.70 -10.77 -9.33
N LEU A 83 12.00 -10.17 -8.18
CA LEU A 83 12.79 -8.93 -8.09
C LEU A 83 14.28 -9.19 -7.92
N LEU A 84 14.67 -10.18 -7.13
CA LEU A 84 16.07 -10.55 -6.92
C LEU A 84 16.73 -10.99 -8.23
N PHE A 85 15.98 -11.68 -9.09
CA PHE A 85 16.47 -12.19 -10.36
C PHE A 85 15.61 -11.64 -11.52
N PRO A 86 16.16 -10.88 -12.48
CA PRO A 86 17.57 -10.65 -12.84
C PRO A 86 18.24 -9.43 -12.18
N PHE A 87 17.48 -8.54 -11.53
CA PHE A 87 17.98 -7.19 -11.24
C PHE A 87 19.01 -7.12 -10.11
N LEU A 88 18.77 -7.75 -8.96
CA LEU A 88 19.67 -7.57 -7.82
C LEU A 88 21.00 -8.29 -8.05
N VAL A 89 20.96 -9.51 -8.58
CA VAL A 89 22.16 -10.29 -8.87
C VAL A 89 23.02 -9.57 -9.92
N GLU A 90 22.40 -9.13 -11.02
CA GLU A 90 23.13 -8.44 -12.09
C GLU A 90 23.59 -7.04 -11.69
N ALA A 91 22.80 -6.29 -10.91
CA ALA A 91 23.21 -4.99 -10.37
C ALA A 91 24.44 -5.11 -9.46
N VAL A 92 24.46 -6.14 -8.61
CA VAL A 92 25.56 -6.36 -7.67
C VAL A 92 26.79 -6.91 -8.40
N SER A 93 26.63 -7.82 -9.36
CA SER A 93 27.76 -8.41 -10.08
C SER A 93 28.38 -7.44 -11.09
N ALA A 94 27.57 -6.70 -11.85
CA ALA A 94 28.04 -5.82 -12.91
C ALA A 94 28.33 -4.39 -12.43
N GLY A 95 27.88 -4.01 -11.23
CA GLY A 95 27.96 -2.63 -10.73
C GLY A 95 27.15 -1.65 -11.57
N GLU A 96 26.24 -2.14 -12.40
CA GLU A 96 25.40 -1.31 -13.28
C GLU A 96 24.28 -0.64 -12.47
N PRO A 97 23.95 0.63 -12.77
CA PRO A 97 22.83 1.29 -12.11
C PRO A 97 21.52 0.61 -12.53
N LEU A 98 20.54 0.55 -11.61
CA LEU A 98 19.25 -0.12 -11.81
C LEU A 98 18.54 0.33 -13.10
N VAL A 99 18.65 1.60 -13.47
CA VAL A 99 18.07 2.15 -14.70
C VAL A 99 18.60 1.48 -15.97
N ALA A 100 19.90 1.13 -16.01
CA ALA A 100 20.51 0.46 -17.16
C ALA A 100 20.00 -0.98 -17.29
N LEU A 101 19.84 -1.67 -16.15
CA LEU A 101 19.29 -3.02 -16.11
C LEU A 101 17.82 -3.05 -16.55
N VAL A 102 17.01 -2.11 -16.05
CA VAL A 102 15.60 -1.99 -16.45
C VAL A 102 15.46 -1.71 -17.95
N ALA A 103 16.39 -0.98 -18.55
CA ALA A 103 16.39 -0.75 -20.00
C ALA A 103 16.81 -1.98 -20.82
N ARG A 104 17.67 -2.85 -20.26
CA ARG A 104 18.21 -4.04 -20.96
C ARG A 104 17.29 -5.26 -20.88
N PHE A 105 16.59 -5.43 -19.77
CA PHE A 105 15.77 -6.63 -19.53
C PHE A 105 14.27 -6.37 -19.75
N PRO A 106 13.52 -7.34 -20.28
CA PRO A 106 12.07 -7.22 -20.37
C PRO A 106 11.45 -7.25 -18.96
N VAL A 107 11.14 -6.08 -18.40
CA VAL A 107 10.64 -5.92 -17.01
C VAL A 107 9.14 -6.19 -16.85
N TRP A 108 8.42 -6.40 -17.96
CA TRP A 108 6.96 -6.53 -17.95
C TRP A 108 6.43 -7.72 -17.12
N PRO A 109 7.09 -8.90 -17.03
CA PRO A 109 6.61 -9.97 -16.18
C PRO A 109 6.71 -9.60 -14.70
N GLN A 110 7.79 -8.95 -14.29
CA GLN A 110 7.99 -8.48 -12.92
C GLN A 110 6.98 -7.41 -12.53
N LEU A 111 6.60 -6.53 -13.46
CA LEU A 111 5.50 -5.58 -13.27
C LEU A 111 4.19 -6.31 -12.96
N LEU A 112 3.87 -7.36 -13.71
CA LEU A 112 2.64 -8.13 -13.48
C LEU A 112 2.69 -8.90 -12.15
N VAL A 113 3.83 -9.51 -11.81
CA VAL A 113 4.01 -10.24 -10.54
C VAL A 113 3.84 -9.30 -9.35
N THR A 114 4.55 -8.17 -9.34
CA THR A 114 4.51 -7.20 -8.23
C THR A 114 3.12 -6.56 -8.06
N LEU A 115 2.45 -6.22 -9.17
CA LEU A 115 1.09 -5.70 -9.16
C LEU A 115 0.09 -6.71 -8.60
N MET A 116 0.11 -7.95 -9.11
CA MET A 116 -0.82 -8.99 -8.67
C MET A 116 -0.55 -9.42 -7.23
N ALA A 117 0.72 -9.47 -6.82
CA ALA A 117 1.10 -9.73 -5.43
C ALA A 117 0.53 -8.69 -4.50
N SER A 118 0.68 -7.41 -4.84
CA SER A 118 0.12 -6.31 -4.06
C SER A 118 -1.41 -6.44 -3.89
N ARG A 119 -2.14 -6.69 -4.99
CA ARG A 119 -3.61 -6.83 -4.95
C ARG A 119 -4.07 -8.06 -4.19
N ALA A 120 -3.35 -9.17 -4.32
CA ALA A 120 -3.62 -10.40 -3.58
C ALA A 120 -3.38 -10.21 -2.08
N LEU A 121 -2.24 -9.64 -1.69
CA LEU A 121 -1.88 -9.36 -0.30
C LEU A 121 -2.84 -8.36 0.37
N ALA A 122 -3.23 -7.29 -0.34
CA ALA A 122 -4.20 -6.33 0.17
C ALA A 122 -5.57 -7.01 0.42
N SER A 123 -6.07 -7.75 -0.57
CA SER A 123 -7.35 -8.44 -0.49
C SER A 123 -7.36 -9.53 0.59
N GLU A 124 -6.25 -10.24 0.75
CA GLU A 124 -6.08 -11.25 1.80
C GLU A 124 -6.16 -10.62 3.19
N SER A 125 -5.50 -9.49 3.41
CA SER A 125 -5.58 -8.78 4.69
C SER A 125 -6.97 -8.25 4.98
N HIS A 126 -7.69 -7.71 3.98
CA HIS A 126 -9.08 -7.28 4.14
C HIS A 126 -10.00 -8.44 4.52
N LEU A 127 -9.84 -9.60 3.86
CA LEU A 127 -10.59 -10.81 4.19
C LEU A 127 -10.27 -11.31 5.60
N ALA A 128 -9.00 -11.34 5.98
CA ALA A 128 -8.55 -11.77 7.31
C ALA A 128 -9.13 -10.85 8.40
N PHE A 129 -9.11 -9.54 8.17
CA PHE A 129 -9.71 -8.55 9.06
C PHE A 129 -11.23 -8.70 9.13
N ALA A 130 -11.92 -8.88 8.00
CA ALA A 130 -13.37 -9.09 7.98
C ALA A 130 -13.78 -10.37 8.73
N ARG A 131 -13.04 -11.48 8.55
CA ARG A 131 -13.27 -12.73 9.28
C ARG A 131 -13.08 -12.56 10.78
N PHE A 132 -12.01 -11.89 11.20
CA PHE A 132 -11.82 -11.58 12.61
C PHE A 132 -13.03 -10.87 13.20
N TRP A 133 -13.54 -9.85 12.52
CA TRP A 133 -14.64 -9.07 13.07
C TRP A 133 -15.93 -9.87 13.20
N LEU A 134 -16.13 -10.86 12.33
CA LEU A 134 -17.28 -11.76 12.42
C LEU A 134 -17.09 -12.84 13.49
N ARG A 135 -15.85 -13.30 13.70
CA ARG A 135 -15.51 -14.37 14.64
C ARG A 135 -14.21 -14.04 15.38
N PRO A 136 -14.24 -13.15 16.40
CA PRO A 136 -13.03 -12.65 17.04
C PRO A 136 -12.28 -13.71 17.85
N LEU A 137 -12.99 -14.75 18.31
CA LEU A 137 -12.46 -15.84 19.11
C LEU A 137 -11.78 -16.96 18.27
N ASP A 138 -12.07 -17.05 16.97
CA ASP A 138 -11.61 -18.15 16.10
C ASP A 138 -10.19 -17.91 15.52
N ARG A 139 -9.32 -17.19 16.24
CA ARG A 139 -8.06 -16.70 15.65
C ARG A 139 -6.87 -17.63 15.83
N THR A 140 -6.14 -17.83 14.74
CA THR A 140 -4.83 -18.51 14.71
C THR A 140 -3.68 -17.60 14.25
N GLY A 141 -3.79 -16.27 14.34
CA GLY A 141 -2.71 -15.37 13.90
C GLY A 141 -2.90 -13.87 14.17
N PRO A 142 -1.86 -13.06 13.89
CA PRO A 142 -1.94 -11.61 13.97
C PRO A 142 -2.94 -11.09 12.93
N VAL A 143 -3.62 -9.99 13.26
CA VAL A 143 -4.56 -9.36 12.35
C VAL A 143 -4.19 -7.91 12.17
N GLU A 144 -4.01 -7.60 10.91
CA GLU A 144 -3.63 -6.31 10.41
C GLU A 144 -4.79 -5.80 9.56
N MET A 145 -5.12 -4.52 9.70
CA MET A 145 -6.12 -3.90 8.84
C MET A 145 -5.60 -3.71 7.41
N GLN A 146 -4.29 -3.47 7.28
CA GLN A 146 -3.58 -3.32 6.02
C GLN A 146 -2.32 -4.18 6.07
N SER A 147 -2.08 -4.98 5.03
CA SER A 147 -0.85 -5.76 4.91
C SER A 147 0.33 -4.83 4.64
N ALA A 148 1.36 -4.81 5.48
CA ALA A 148 2.60 -4.06 5.20
C ALA A 148 3.32 -4.54 3.92
N ALA A 149 3.12 -5.81 3.54
CA ALA A 149 3.73 -6.37 2.33
C ALA A 149 3.04 -5.88 1.04
N ALA A 150 1.76 -5.49 1.11
CA ALA A 150 1.02 -5.05 -0.08
C ALA A 150 1.52 -3.69 -0.64
N PRO A 151 1.75 -2.64 0.18
CA PRO A 151 2.40 -1.41 -0.26
C PRO A 151 3.83 -1.63 -0.73
N VAL A 152 4.58 -2.53 -0.12
CA VAL A 152 5.94 -2.87 -0.56
C VAL A 152 5.93 -3.46 -1.97
N ALA A 153 5.07 -4.45 -2.22
CA ALA A 153 4.92 -5.01 -3.57
C ALA A 153 4.44 -3.95 -4.58
N LEU A 154 3.53 -3.06 -4.19
CA LEU A 154 3.09 -1.96 -5.05
C LEU A 154 4.21 -0.96 -5.32
N ALA A 155 5.04 -0.65 -4.32
CA ALA A 155 6.19 0.22 -4.49
C ALA A 155 7.19 -0.39 -5.48
N CYS A 156 7.47 -1.70 -5.38
CA CYS A 156 8.30 -2.40 -6.36
C CYS A 156 7.74 -2.28 -7.78
N PHE A 157 6.43 -2.46 -7.96
CA PHE A 157 5.75 -2.23 -9.24
C PHE A 157 5.96 -0.78 -9.72
N LEU A 158 5.70 0.20 -8.86
CA LEU A 158 5.81 1.62 -9.20
C LEU A 158 7.25 2.02 -9.52
N ILE A 159 8.26 1.45 -8.86
CA ILE A 159 9.68 1.69 -9.14
C ILE A 159 10.05 1.19 -10.53
N LEU A 160 9.68 -0.05 -10.85
CA LEU A 160 9.96 -0.63 -12.16
C LEU A 160 9.26 0.19 -13.26
N LEU A 161 8.00 0.57 -13.04
CA LEU A 161 7.24 1.41 -13.96
C LEU A 161 7.88 2.80 -14.10
N PHE A 162 8.32 3.38 -12.99
CA PHE A 162 8.99 4.66 -12.94
C PHE A 162 10.26 4.65 -13.80
N TYR A 163 11.15 3.68 -13.58
CA TYR A 163 12.39 3.58 -14.36
C TYR A 163 12.15 3.21 -15.83
N LEU A 164 11.05 2.53 -16.15
CA LEU A 164 10.67 2.24 -17.53
C LEU A 164 10.15 3.50 -18.26
N VAL A 165 9.33 4.31 -17.61
CA VAL A 165 8.62 5.43 -18.25
C VAL A 165 9.45 6.71 -18.29
N ILE A 166 10.24 6.99 -17.25
CA ILE A 166 10.95 8.26 -17.07
C ILE A 166 11.91 8.59 -18.21
N PRO A 167 12.75 7.65 -18.71
CA PRO A 167 13.63 7.93 -19.85
C PRO A 167 12.87 8.40 -21.11
N HIS A 168 11.62 7.96 -21.28
CA HIS A 168 10.78 8.37 -22.41
C HIS A 168 10.07 9.71 -22.19
N LEU A 169 9.79 10.10 -20.95
CA LEU A 169 9.17 11.38 -20.63
C LEU A 169 10.15 12.55 -20.75
N PHE A 170 11.45 12.31 -20.55
CA PHE A 170 12.50 13.33 -20.54
C PHE A 170 13.48 13.18 -21.69
N ALA A 171 12.95 13.04 -22.91
CA ALA A 171 13.75 12.96 -24.12
C ALA A 171 14.74 14.16 -24.23
N PRO A 172 15.96 13.94 -24.75
CA PRO A 172 17.01 14.95 -24.80
C PRO A 172 16.58 16.13 -25.68
N GLY A 173 16.20 17.23 -25.04
CA GLY A 173 15.69 18.45 -25.69
C GLY A 173 15.08 19.45 -24.72
N SER A 174 14.77 19.03 -23.49
CA SER A 174 14.31 19.90 -22.43
C SER A 174 15.45 20.67 -21.74
N GLY A 175 15.26 21.97 -21.50
CA GLY A 175 16.28 22.87 -20.96
C GLY A 175 16.94 22.47 -19.63
N GLN A 176 18.02 23.19 -19.29
CA GLN A 176 18.97 22.91 -18.20
C GLN A 176 18.33 22.57 -16.83
N VAL A 177 17.18 23.17 -16.49
CA VAL A 177 16.47 22.91 -15.22
C VAL A 177 15.87 21.49 -15.16
N GLN A 178 15.38 20.94 -16.28
CA GLN A 178 14.87 19.56 -16.29
C GLN A 178 16.00 18.56 -16.08
N SER A 179 17.23 18.88 -16.51
CA SER A 179 18.38 17.99 -16.31
C SER A 179 18.73 17.77 -14.84
N VAL A 180 18.58 18.80 -13.98
CA VAL A 180 18.88 18.69 -12.54
C VAL A 180 17.85 17.81 -11.84
N VAL A 181 16.56 18.03 -12.09
CA VAL A 181 15.50 17.21 -11.47
C VAL A 181 15.58 15.77 -11.96
N VAL A 182 15.82 15.54 -13.25
CA VAL A 182 15.95 14.20 -13.82
C VAL A 182 17.21 13.50 -13.30
N SER A 183 18.34 14.20 -13.20
CA SER A 183 19.57 13.68 -12.59
C SER A 183 19.35 13.31 -11.13
N ALA A 184 18.73 14.23 -10.37
CA ALA A 184 18.40 14.02 -8.97
C ALA A 184 17.45 12.85 -8.76
N VAL A 185 16.63 12.48 -9.76
CA VAL A 185 15.64 11.39 -9.66
C VAL A 185 16.13 10.07 -10.30
N LEU A 186 17.08 10.13 -11.23
CA LEU A 186 17.77 8.96 -11.81
C LEU A 186 19.12 8.69 -11.14
N GLY A 187 19.36 9.28 -9.96
CA GLY A 187 20.61 9.20 -9.23
C GLY A 187 21.15 7.77 -9.13
N ARG A 188 22.45 7.63 -9.35
CA ARG A 188 23.13 6.31 -9.42
C ARG A 188 23.46 5.72 -8.05
N THR A 189 23.15 6.43 -6.96
CA THR A 189 23.57 6.01 -5.62
C THR A 189 22.54 5.07 -4.98
N ILE A 190 23.00 4.15 -4.14
CA ILE A 190 22.13 3.23 -3.38
C ILE A 190 21.18 4.02 -2.47
N VAL A 191 21.68 5.10 -1.85
CA VAL A 191 20.87 5.98 -0.99
C VAL A 191 19.72 6.60 -1.78
N HIS A 192 19.99 7.04 -3.00
CA HIS A 192 18.96 7.59 -3.89
C HIS A 192 17.84 6.58 -4.18
N SER A 193 18.20 5.37 -4.60
CA SER A 193 17.22 4.29 -4.81
C SER A 193 16.44 3.94 -3.53
N ALA A 194 17.08 4.00 -2.36
CA ALA A 194 16.42 3.79 -1.08
C ALA A 194 15.39 4.89 -0.75
N ILE A 195 15.69 6.17 -1.03
CA ILE A 195 14.74 7.28 -0.86
C ILE A 195 13.53 7.09 -1.78
N VAL A 196 13.76 6.81 -3.07
CA VAL A 196 12.67 6.58 -4.04
C VAL A 196 11.83 5.38 -3.65
N PHE A 197 12.46 4.28 -3.22
CA PHE A 197 11.76 3.10 -2.74
C PHE A 197 10.88 3.41 -1.53
N LEU A 198 11.45 4.04 -0.50
CA LEU A 198 10.73 4.40 0.71
C LEU A 198 9.57 5.36 0.40
N PHE A 199 9.80 6.36 -0.45
CA PHE A 199 8.76 7.30 -0.90
C PHE A 199 7.59 6.55 -1.54
N LEU A 200 7.86 5.62 -2.45
CA LEU A 200 6.83 4.85 -3.13
C LEU A 200 6.11 3.87 -2.19
N VAL A 201 6.79 3.30 -1.18
CA VAL A 201 6.15 2.50 -0.12
C VAL A 201 5.17 3.33 0.70
N VAL A 202 5.60 4.52 1.13
CA VAL A 202 4.75 5.44 1.89
C VAL A 202 3.55 5.89 1.05
N MET A 203 3.77 6.32 -0.19
CA MET A 203 2.71 6.72 -1.10
C MET A 203 1.75 5.58 -1.43
N ALA A 204 2.26 4.37 -1.69
CA ALA A 204 1.43 3.18 -1.90
C ALA A 204 0.52 2.89 -0.69
N SER A 205 1.06 3.05 0.53
CA SER A 205 0.29 2.87 1.77
C SER A 205 -0.83 3.92 1.92
N ILE A 206 -0.53 5.18 1.57
CA ILE A 206 -1.51 6.27 1.58
C ILE A 206 -2.59 6.06 0.52
N VAL A 207 -2.22 5.62 -0.69
CA VAL A 207 -3.17 5.34 -1.78
C VAL A 207 -4.09 4.19 -1.43
N ASP A 208 -3.56 3.11 -0.84
CA ASP A 208 -4.37 1.98 -0.37
C ASP A 208 -5.41 2.45 0.66
N ALA A 209 -4.96 3.22 1.64
CA ALA A 209 -5.83 3.83 2.63
C ALA A 209 -6.89 4.79 2.04
N ALA A 210 -6.50 5.62 1.06
CA ALA A 210 -7.43 6.49 0.34
C ALA A 210 -8.48 5.69 -0.44
N SER A 211 -8.10 4.53 -1.00
CA SER A 211 -9.04 3.66 -1.71
C SER A 211 -10.11 3.09 -0.77
N LEU A 212 -9.72 2.70 0.45
CA LEU A 212 -10.63 2.28 1.52
C LEU A 212 -11.58 3.41 1.91
N HIS A 213 -11.05 4.63 2.07
CA HIS A 213 -11.86 5.81 2.36
C HIS A 213 -12.89 6.11 1.27
N ILE A 214 -12.52 5.98 -0.02
CA ILE A 214 -13.47 6.15 -1.13
C ILE A 214 -14.57 5.09 -1.08
N ALA A 215 -14.23 3.84 -0.74
CA ALA A 215 -15.21 2.77 -0.54
C ALA A 215 -16.19 3.12 0.59
N ASP A 216 -15.70 3.63 1.72
CA ASP A 216 -16.53 4.08 2.84
C ASP A 216 -17.47 5.23 2.45
N ARG A 217 -17.02 6.21 1.65
CA ARG A 217 -17.88 7.28 1.13
C ARG A 217 -19.02 6.75 0.29
N ARG A 218 -18.78 5.74 -0.56
CA ARG A 218 -19.82 5.12 -1.38
C ARG A 218 -20.87 4.42 -0.51
N VAL A 219 -20.43 3.79 0.58
CA VAL A 219 -21.31 3.14 1.57
C VAL A 219 -22.24 4.18 2.22
N ILE A 220 -21.69 5.31 2.69
CA ILE A 220 -22.49 6.39 3.31
C ILE A 220 -23.46 7.00 2.28
N ALA A 221 -23.01 7.28 1.07
CA ALA A 221 -23.88 7.81 0.02
C ALA A 221 -25.01 6.83 -0.36
N GLY A 222 -24.78 5.51 -0.29
CA GLY A 222 -25.83 4.51 -0.44
C GLY A 222 -26.85 4.53 0.71
N PHE A 223 -26.36 4.70 1.94
CA PHE A 223 -27.20 4.81 3.13
C PHE A 223 -28.09 6.05 3.10
N SER A 224 -27.53 7.22 2.82
CA SER A 224 -28.27 8.49 2.73
C SER A 224 -29.38 8.43 1.68
N ARG A 225 -29.09 7.90 0.48
CA ARG A 225 -30.11 7.72 -0.57
C ARG A 225 -31.27 6.83 -0.13
N THR A 226 -31.01 5.83 0.69
CA THR A 226 -32.06 4.95 1.22
C THR A 226 -32.92 5.64 2.26
N ILE A 227 -32.32 6.44 3.15
CA ILE A 227 -33.07 7.27 4.09
C ILE A 227 -33.99 8.23 3.35
N GLU A 228 -33.47 8.90 2.32
CA GLU A 228 -34.24 9.81 1.47
C GLU A 228 -35.40 9.09 0.75
N ALA A 229 -35.16 7.89 0.23
CA ALA A 229 -36.20 7.09 -0.42
C ALA A 229 -37.32 6.65 0.55
N GLU A 230 -36.98 6.17 1.75
CA GLU A 230 -37.98 5.81 2.78
C GLU A 230 -38.77 7.03 3.25
N ARG A 231 -38.10 8.19 3.40
CA ARG A 231 -38.76 9.47 3.74
C ARG A 231 -39.72 9.92 2.63
N GLY A 232 -39.30 9.83 1.36
CA GLY A 232 -40.13 10.17 0.20
C GLY A 232 -41.38 9.30 0.10
N ASN A 233 -41.33 8.07 0.59
CA ASN A 233 -42.47 7.15 0.67
C ASN A 233 -43.38 7.38 1.89
N GLY A 234 -43.13 8.42 2.70
CA GLY A 234 -43.89 8.72 3.92
C GLY A 234 -43.69 7.69 5.04
N ARG A 235 -42.68 6.83 4.95
CA ARG A 235 -42.41 5.80 5.96
C ARG A 235 -41.55 6.35 7.09
N ARG A 236 -41.82 5.88 8.31
CA ARG A 236 -40.96 6.14 9.47
C ARG A 236 -39.60 5.49 9.25
N VAL A 237 -38.55 6.29 9.19
CA VAL A 237 -37.18 5.81 8.95
C VAL A 237 -36.67 5.08 10.19
N ASP A 238 -36.48 3.76 10.09
CA ASP A 238 -35.78 2.95 11.08
C ASP A 238 -34.32 2.74 10.67
N LEU A 239 -33.43 3.57 11.22
CA LEU A 239 -32.00 3.57 10.91
C LEU A 239 -31.36 2.20 11.17
N SER A 240 -31.73 1.53 12.26
CA SER A 240 -31.17 0.23 12.64
C SER A 240 -31.61 -0.87 11.67
N ALA A 241 -32.88 -0.85 11.26
CA ALA A 241 -33.39 -1.77 10.24
C ALA A 241 -32.73 -1.53 8.86
N ILE A 242 -32.51 -0.28 8.47
CA ILE A 242 -31.84 0.05 7.20
C ILE A 242 -30.38 -0.43 7.25
N LEU A 243 -29.66 -0.16 8.34
CA LEU A 243 -28.27 -0.57 8.52
C LEU A 243 -28.12 -2.10 8.48
N THR A 244 -28.96 -2.83 9.21
CA THR A 244 -28.93 -4.30 9.26
C THR A 244 -29.41 -4.97 7.97
N ARG A 245 -30.31 -4.35 7.21
CA ARG A 245 -30.81 -4.92 5.95
C ARG A 245 -29.88 -4.64 4.79
N GLN A 246 -29.42 -3.41 4.64
CA GLN A 246 -28.70 -2.97 3.44
C GLN A 246 -27.18 -2.92 3.60
N LEU A 247 -26.68 -2.53 4.77
CA LEU A 247 -25.26 -2.31 5.00
C LEU A 247 -24.55 -3.51 5.60
N ALA A 248 -25.29 -4.58 5.85
CA ALA A 248 -24.75 -5.78 6.45
C ALA A 248 -23.66 -6.49 5.60
N PRO A 249 -23.62 -6.41 4.25
CA PRO A 249 -22.46 -6.80 3.46
C PRO A 249 -21.19 -5.97 3.76
N ALA A 250 -21.38 -4.70 4.14
CA ALA A 250 -20.32 -3.75 4.47
C ALA A 250 -20.10 -3.59 5.98
N ALA A 251 -20.61 -4.49 6.82
CA ALA A 251 -20.49 -4.38 8.29
C ALA A 251 -19.04 -4.33 8.81
N HIS A 252 -18.09 -4.82 8.02
CA HIS A 252 -16.66 -4.76 8.33
C HIS A 252 -16.03 -3.40 7.99
N THR A 253 -16.69 -2.55 7.21
CA THR A 253 -16.14 -1.25 6.80
C THR A 253 -16.27 -0.21 7.92
N ARG A 254 -15.45 0.84 7.84
CA ARG A 254 -15.44 1.91 8.84
C ARG A 254 -16.75 2.68 8.82
N ALA A 255 -17.28 2.98 7.64
CA ALA A 255 -18.53 3.73 7.47
C ALA A 255 -19.69 3.11 8.25
N VAL A 256 -19.92 1.80 8.09
CA VAL A 256 -21.05 1.11 8.75
C VAL A 256 -20.89 1.12 10.26
N ARG A 257 -19.65 1.03 10.77
CA ARG A 257 -19.37 1.06 12.21
C ARG A 257 -19.56 2.44 12.82
N LEU A 258 -19.10 3.48 12.12
CA LEU A 258 -19.33 4.86 12.54
C LEU A 258 -20.82 5.18 12.55
N LEU A 259 -21.57 4.71 11.55
CA LEU A 259 -23.03 4.83 11.53
C LEU A 259 -23.67 4.05 12.68
N ASN A 260 -23.26 2.79 12.93
CA ASN A 260 -23.79 2.00 14.03
C ASN A 260 -23.52 2.65 15.39
N ALA A 261 -22.28 3.12 15.61
CA ALA A 261 -21.89 3.82 16.82
C ALA A 261 -22.64 5.15 17.01
N ALA A 262 -22.89 5.89 15.91
CA ALA A 262 -23.70 7.10 15.95
C ALA A 262 -25.17 6.82 16.28
N ILE A 263 -25.74 5.76 15.70
CA ILE A 263 -27.13 5.32 15.98
C ILE A 263 -27.27 4.90 17.45
N ASP A 264 -26.34 4.08 17.95
CA ASP A 264 -26.35 3.54 19.30
C ASP A 264 -26.03 4.60 20.36
N GLY A 265 -25.01 5.43 20.12
CA GLY A 265 -24.53 6.46 21.05
C GLY A 265 -25.53 7.59 21.28
N ALA A 266 -26.49 7.76 20.40
CA ALA A 266 -27.57 8.71 20.58
C ALA A 266 -28.77 8.12 21.36
N GLY A 267 -28.75 6.83 21.74
CA GLY A 267 -29.70 6.24 22.71
C GLY A 267 -29.11 6.25 24.13
N ALA A 268 -29.78 6.89 25.09
CA ALA A 268 -29.20 7.28 26.38
C ALA A 268 -28.76 6.16 27.35
N GLU A 269 -28.90 4.86 27.05
CA GLU A 269 -28.63 3.80 28.05
C GLU A 269 -27.88 2.53 27.54
N VAL A 270 -27.59 2.37 26.25
CA VAL A 270 -26.94 1.14 25.73
C VAL A 270 -25.48 1.40 25.35
N ALA A 271 -24.68 1.84 26.32
CA ALA A 271 -23.35 2.42 26.09
C ALA A 271 -22.15 1.43 26.06
N GLY A 272 -22.35 0.14 26.33
CA GLY A 272 -21.24 -0.81 26.54
C GLY A 272 -20.64 -1.41 25.26
N PRO A 273 -21.33 -2.33 24.55
CA PRO A 273 -20.71 -3.16 23.51
C PRO A 273 -20.35 -2.40 22.22
N SER A 274 -21.23 -1.51 21.75
CA SER A 274 -21.04 -0.77 20.50
C SER A 274 -19.94 0.29 20.61
N ARG A 275 -19.80 0.93 21.78
CA ARG A 275 -18.74 1.91 22.04
C ARG A 275 -17.37 1.27 22.09
N LEU A 276 -17.24 0.11 22.74
CA LEU A 276 -15.99 -0.68 22.74
C LEU A 276 -15.61 -1.13 21.32
N THR A 277 -16.59 -1.47 20.49
CA THR A 277 -16.38 -1.84 19.09
C THR A 277 -15.89 -0.65 18.24
N ALA A 278 -16.43 0.54 18.46
CA ALA A 278 -15.95 1.76 17.81
C ALA A 278 -14.51 2.10 18.23
N LEU A 279 -14.24 2.10 19.55
CA LEU A 279 -12.90 2.40 20.09
C LEU A 279 -11.83 1.42 19.61
N SER A 280 -12.15 0.12 19.54
CA SER A 280 -11.20 -0.88 19.05
C SER A 280 -10.88 -0.68 17.56
N PHE A 281 -11.88 -0.31 16.75
CA PHE A 281 -11.66 -0.01 15.33
C PHE A 281 -10.80 1.24 15.11
N ASP A 282 -11.06 2.31 15.85
CA ASP A 282 -10.24 3.53 15.80
C ASP A 282 -8.78 3.23 16.18
N ARG A 283 -8.55 2.33 17.14
CA ARG A 283 -7.20 1.85 17.47
C ARG A 283 -6.53 1.08 16.35
N PHE A 284 -7.25 0.21 15.62
CA PHE A 284 -6.69 -0.49 14.46
C PHE A 284 -6.30 0.49 13.34
N GLN A 285 -7.13 1.50 13.08
CA GLN A 285 -6.84 2.55 12.10
C GLN A 285 -5.61 3.36 12.51
N TRP A 286 -5.58 3.80 13.77
CA TRP A 286 -4.46 4.54 14.31
C TRP A 286 -3.16 3.73 14.20
N ALA A 287 -3.18 2.44 14.55
CA ALA A 287 -2.04 1.55 14.41
C ALA A 287 -1.56 1.43 12.95
N SER A 288 -2.48 1.32 12.00
CA SER A 288 -2.14 1.26 10.57
C SER A 288 -1.48 2.55 10.08
N ARG A 289 -1.98 3.72 10.52
CA ARG A 289 -1.39 5.03 10.19
C ARG A 289 -0.07 5.26 10.91
N GLN A 290 0.10 4.69 12.10
CA GLN A 290 1.32 4.80 12.89
C GLN A 290 2.53 4.21 12.15
N PHE A 291 2.34 3.11 11.43
CA PHE A 291 3.38 2.54 10.57
C PHE A 291 3.84 3.55 9.50
N VAL A 292 2.90 4.20 8.81
CA VAL A 292 3.24 5.22 7.81
C VAL A 292 3.96 6.40 8.48
N ARG A 293 3.43 6.91 9.59
CA ARG A 293 4.03 8.03 10.36
C ARG A 293 5.45 7.73 10.84
N SER A 294 5.76 6.48 11.18
CA SER A 294 7.12 6.11 11.58
C SER A 294 8.11 6.07 10.41
N LEU A 295 7.63 5.86 9.18
CA LEU A 295 8.48 5.85 7.98
C LEU A 295 8.78 7.24 7.43
N LEU A 296 7.86 8.20 7.60
CA LEU A 296 8.00 9.56 7.09
C LEU A 296 9.32 10.25 7.49
N PRO A 297 9.77 10.22 8.77
CA PRO A 297 11.04 10.82 9.17
C PRO A 297 12.28 10.17 8.55
N LEU A 298 12.16 8.94 8.05
CA LEU A 298 13.30 8.25 7.43
C LEU A 298 13.66 8.84 6.06
N LEU A 299 12.71 9.47 5.35
CA LEU A 299 12.97 10.14 4.06
C LEU A 299 14.02 11.26 4.16
N PRO A 300 13.87 12.28 5.04
CA PRO A 300 14.88 13.32 5.19
C PRO A 300 16.16 12.81 5.84
N LEU A 301 16.07 11.80 6.74
CA LEU A 301 17.26 11.18 7.34
C LEU A 301 18.11 10.44 6.31
N LEU A 302 17.49 9.74 5.34
CA LEU A 302 18.20 9.13 4.22
C LEU A 302 18.83 10.19 3.31
N GLY A 303 18.14 11.30 3.08
CA GLY A 303 18.71 12.45 2.37
C GLY A 303 19.98 12.97 3.06
N PHE A 304 19.88 13.26 4.36
CA PHE A 304 21.02 13.67 5.18
C PHE A 304 22.17 12.66 5.14
N LEU A 305 21.88 11.36 5.26
CA LEU A 305 22.86 10.29 5.13
C LEU A 305 23.57 10.35 3.77
N GLY A 306 22.82 10.62 2.68
CA GLY A 306 23.37 10.83 1.34
C GLY A 306 24.39 11.97 1.29
N THR A 307 24.10 13.10 1.94
CA THR A 307 25.08 14.20 2.07
C THR A 307 26.28 13.86 2.92
N VAL A 308 26.11 13.13 4.03
CA VAL A 308 27.24 12.74 4.91
C VAL A 308 28.20 11.82 4.16
N ILE A 309 27.68 10.80 3.47
CA ILE A 309 28.49 9.90 2.62
C ILE A 309 29.16 10.71 1.51
N GLY A 310 28.44 11.67 0.94
CA GLY A 310 28.96 12.58 -0.08
C GLY A 310 30.15 13.41 0.38
N LEU A 311 30.01 14.07 1.53
CA LEU A 311 31.06 14.89 2.15
C LEU A 311 32.26 14.04 2.54
N ALA A 312 32.05 12.86 3.13
CA ALA A 312 33.13 11.96 3.50
C ALA A 312 33.96 11.53 2.27
N SER A 313 33.30 11.20 1.16
CA SER A 313 33.97 10.87 -0.12
C SER A 313 34.72 12.08 -0.69
N ALA A 314 34.10 13.26 -0.69
CA ALA A 314 34.75 14.47 -1.20
C ALA A 314 36.01 14.83 -0.41
N ILE A 315 36.02 14.60 0.91
CA ILE A 315 37.17 14.81 1.78
C ILE A 315 38.25 13.75 1.55
N SER A 316 37.88 12.48 1.34
CA SER A 316 38.87 11.42 1.06
C SER A 316 39.59 11.62 -0.28
N ASP A 317 38.93 12.27 -1.23
CA ASP A 317 39.46 12.55 -2.56
C ASP A 317 40.37 13.80 -2.59
N LEU A 318 40.48 14.54 -1.49
CA LEU A 318 41.44 15.65 -1.39
C LEU A 318 42.88 15.10 -1.37
N PRO A 319 43.80 15.68 -2.17
CA PRO A 319 45.19 15.25 -2.19
C PRO A 319 45.78 15.35 -0.77
N HIS A 320 46.26 14.23 -0.22
CA HIS A 320 46.88 14.21 1.11
C HIS A 320 48.23 14.94 1.13
N ASP A 321 48.84 15.14 -0.04
CA ASP A 321 50.07 15.89 -0.23
C ASP A 321 49.80 17.28 -0.80
N LEU A 322 49.20 18.16 -0.01
CA LEU A 322 49.15 19.61 -0.33
C LEU A 322 50.55 20.25 -0.41
N ASN A 323 51.60 19.52 -0.01
CA ASN A 323 52.99 19.97 0.03
C ASN A 323 53.89 19.36 -1.06
N ALA A 324 53.45 18.35 -1.84
CA ALA A 324 54.34 17.63 -2.76
C ALA A 324 54.36 18.14 -4.21
N SER A 325 53.56 19.16 -4.58
CA SER A 325 53.56 19.69 -5.94
C SER A 325 53.64 21.21 -5.97
N SER A 326 54.87 21.71 -5.95
CA SER A 326 55.24 23.00 -6.54
C SER A 326 54.79 23.05 -8.01
N GLY A 327 53.57 23.55 -8.26
CA GLY A 327 53.11 23.98 -9.59
C GLY A 327 51.97 23.21 -10.25
N HIS A 328 51.32 22.25 -9.60
CA HIS A 328 50.12 21.61 -10.16
C HIS A 328 48.84 22.29 -9.62
N ASN A 329 48.02 22.84 -10.52
CA ASN A 329 46.71 23.40 -10.16
C ASN A 329 45.84 22.30 -9.54
N ILE A 330 45.51 22.42 -8.25
CA ILE A 330 44.61 21.52 -7.56
C ILE A 330 43.22 21.69 -8.19
N ASP A 331 42.71 20.64 -8.84
CA ASP A 331 41.39 20.66 -9.46
C ASP A 331 40.28 20.41 -8.42
N ILE A 332 39.91 21.49 -7.73
CA ILE A 332 38.82 21.51 -6.73
C ILE A 332 37.45 21.37 -7.41
N SER A 333 37.37 21.60 -8.73
CA SER A 333 36.09 21.63 -9.47
C SER A 333 35.41 20.26 -9.50
N ALA A 334 36.18 19.18 -9.61
CA ALA A 334 35.68 17.81 -9.54
C ALA A 334 35.07 17.49 -8.16
N SER A 335 35.74 17.89 -7.07
CA SER A 335 35.25 17.70 -5.69
C SER A 335 33.97 18.52 -5.44
N LEU A 336 33.87 19.75 -5.96
CA LEU A 336 32.67 20.59 -5.86
C LEU A 336 31.49 20.04 -6.68
N ALA A 337 31.74 19.49 -7.87
CA ALA A 337 30.70 18.82 -8.65
C ALA A 337 30.16 17.57 -7.94
N GLY A 338 31.05 16.77 -7.33
CA GLY A 338 30.67 15.66 -6.47
C GLY A 338 29.81 16.08 -5.28
N LEU A 339 30.12 17.22 -4.67
CA LEU A 339 29.36 17.82 -3.57
C LEU A 339 27.93 18.23 -4.00
N ALA A 340 27.79 18.83 -5.18
CA ALA A 340 26.50 19.29 -5.71
C ALA A 340 25.50 18.14 -5.88
N VAL A 341 25.93 17.01 -6.47
CA VAL A 341 25.11 15.79 -6.64
C VAL A 341 24.62 15.23 -5.29
N LYS A 342 25.34 15.49 -4.21
CA LYS A 342 25.00 14.96 -2.88
C LYS A 342 23.95 15.82 -2.20
N PHE A 343 23.96 17.13 -2.42
CA PHE A 343 22.88 17.99 -1.98
C PHE A 343 21.54 17.66 -2.67
N GLU A 344 21.57 17.16 -3.91
CA GLU A 344 20.36 16.68 -4.61
C GLU A 344 19.66 15.56 -3.84
N THR A 345 20.41 14.63 -3.22
CA THR A 345 19.81 13.54 -2.44
C THR A 345 19.09 14.03 -1.18
N THR A 346 19.61 15.07 -0.51
CA THR A 346 18.93 15.73 0.61
C THR A 346 17.69 16.47 0.15
N LEU A 347 17.80 17.22 -0.95
CA LEU A 347 16.66 17.93 -1.53
C LEU A 347 15.53 16.96 -1.88
N LEU A 348 15.86 15.81 -2.49
CA LEU A 348 14.89 14.77 -2.81
C LEU A 348 14.22 14.20 -1.56
N GLY A 349 15.01 13.84 -0.53
CA GLY A 349 14.46 13.32 0.73
C GLY A 349 13.50 14.30 1.41
N LEU A 350 13.82 15.60 1.40
CA LEU A 350 12.97 16.66 1.93
C LEU A 350 11.68 16.82 1.12
N ILE A 351 11.78 16.92 -0.21
CA ILE A 351 10.60 17.06 -1.08
C ILE A 351 9.68 15.83 -0.94
N ALA A 352 10.24 14.63 -0.99
CA ALA A 352 9.50 13.38 -0.80
C ALA A 352 8.76 13.38 0.55
N SER A 353 9.45 13.78 1.62
CA SER A 353 8.85 13.89 2.96
C SER A 353 7.71 14.90 3.01
N ILE A 354 7.85 16.07 2.40
CA ILE A 354 6.81 17.11 2.37
C ILE A 354 5.57 16.59 1.63
N ILE A 355 5.76 15.96 0.47
CA ILE A 355 4.66 15.40 -0.33
C ILE A 355 3.92 14.32 0.46
N CYS A 356 4.65 13.37 1.06
CA CYS A 356 4.05 12.31 1.87
C CYS A 356 3.32 12.86 3.09
N SER A 357 3.90 13.84 3.79
CA SER A 357 3.29 14.48 4.96
C SER A 357 1.98 15.16 4.60
N LEU A 358 1.97 15.91 3.49
CA LEU A 358 0.77 16.58 3.01
C LEU A 358 -0.31 15.57 2.60
N ALA A 359 0.05 14.52 1.86
CA ALA A 359 -0.88 13.49 1.42
C ALA A 359 -1.51 12.74 2.60
N LEU A 360 -0.71 12.39 3.62
CA LEU A 360 -1.20 11.76 4.85
C LEU A 360 -2.12 12.71 5.63
N GLY A 361 -1.74 13.98 5.78
CA GLY A 361 -2.57 14.98 6.48
C GLY A 361 -3.91 15.22 5.77
N LEU A 362 -3.93 15.25 4.44
CA LEU A 362 -5.17 15.34 3.65
C LEU A 362 -6.07 14.12 3.87
N LEU A 363 -5.50 12.92 3.85
CA LEU A 363 -6.25 11.68 4.10
C LEU A 363 -6.86 11.68 5.51
N GLU A 364 -6.07 12.01 6.53
CA GLU A 364 -6.53 12.05 7.92
C GLU A 364 -7.65 13.10 8.10
N LYS A 365 -7.52 14.27 7.48
CA LYS A 365 -8.59 15.28 7.44
C LYS A 365 -9.87 14.73 6.80
N ARG A 366 -9.77 14.01 5.67
CA ARG A 366 -10.96 13.42 5.03
C ARG A 366 -11.58 12.33 5.90
N GLU A 367 -10.78 11.54 6.59
CA GLU A 367 -11.26 10.50 7.50
C GLU A 367 -11.99 11.07 8.72
N THR A 368 -11.58 12.23 9.26
CA THR A 368 -12.28 12.92 10.34
C THR A 368 -13.58 13.58 9.86
N GLU A 369 -13.57 14.23 8.69
CA GLU A 369 -14.78 14.77 8.05
C GLU A 369 -15.84 13.67 7.81
N LEU A 370 -15.42 12.47 7.41
CA LEU A 370 -16.31 11.33 7.22
C LEU A 370 -17.01 10.91 8.52
N ALA A 371 -16.27 10.88 9.63
CA ALA A 371 -16.82 10.52 10.92
C ALA A 371 -17.83 11.55 11.41
N ALA A 372 -17.53 12.84 11.24
CA ALA A 372 -18.47 13.92 11.54
C ALA A 372 -19.75 13.82 10.68
N MET A 373 -19.61 13.48 9.40
CA MET A 373 -20.75 13.30 8.49
C MET A 373 -21.68 12.17 8.95
N CYS A 374 -21.16 11.03 9.41
CA CYS A 374 -21.97 9.94 9.96
C CYS A 374 -22.81 10.41 11.15
N MET A 375 -22.22 11.17 12.07
CA MET A 375 -22.93 11.72 13.24
C MET A 375 -24.06 12.65 12.81
N LEU A 376 -23.77 13.59 11.89
CA LEU A 376 -24.75 14.56 11.40
C LEU A 376 -25.94 13.89 10.68
N ILE A 377 -25.69 12.85 9.89
CA ILE A 377 -26.77 12.11 9.18
C ILE A 377 -27.73 11.47 10.19
N VAL A 378 -27.19 10.85 11.24
CA VAL A 378 -28.02 10.21 12.27
C VAL A 378 -28.83 11.24 13.06
N ASP A 379 -28.21 12.35 13.44
CA ASP A 379 -28.84 13.44 14.19
C ASP A 379 -30.01 14.07 13.42
N LYS A 380 -29.77 14.52 12.18
CA LYS A 380 -30.82 15.08 11.30
C LYS A 380 -31.96 14.10 11.00
N THR A 381 -31.68 12.79 11.00
CA THR A 381 -32.73 11.80 10.78
C THR A 381 -33.60 11.61 12.01
N ARG A 382 -33.08 11.90 13.21
CA ARG A 382 -33.82 11.85 14.47
C ARG A 382 -34.68 13.09 14.69
N GLU A 383 -34.17 14.28 14.39
CA GLU A 383 -34.94 15.54 14.48
C GLU A 383 -36.20 15.52 13.60
N ALA A 384 -36.20 14.73 12.52
CA ALA A 384 -37.33 14.59 11.61
C ALA A 384 -38.37 13.53 12.03
N ARG A 385 -38.20 12.87 13.19
CA ARG A 385 -39.17 11.94 13.79
C ARG A 385 -40.07 12.68 14.77
#